data_AF-A0A957R0N5-F1
#
_entry.id   AF-A0A957R0N5-F1
#
_cell.length_a   1.000
_cell.length_b   1.000
_cell.length_c   1.000
_cell.angle_alpha   90.00
_cell.angle_beta   90.00
_cell.angle_gamma   90.00
#
_symmetry.space_group_name_H-M   'P 1'
#
loop_
_entity.id
_entity.type
_entity.pdbx_description
1 polymer ?
#
loop_
_entity_poly.entity_id
_entity_poly.type
_entity_poly.pdbx_seq_one_letter_code
_entity_poly.pdbx_strand_id
1 'polypeptide(L)'
;PGLNGFVGEFMIVRGSWGPFSFYVILSMLGLLMTGAYILKGIGQTLHGPVKAEWAGLTDMTFREHAVIWPLMALMLSVGLWPQWVLVFINDTVSVLFGQ
;
A
#
# COMPACT_ATOMS: atom_id res chain seq x y z
N PRO A 1 -5.67 -6.16 -2.46
CA PRO A 1 -5.90 -6.99 -1.25
C PRO A 1 -4.68 -7.88 -0.93
N GLY A 2 -4.31 -7.99 0.36
CA GLY A 2 -3.17 -8.81 0.83
C GLY A 2 -1.85 -8.08 1.09
N LEU A 3 -1.82 -6.75 0.91
CA LEU A 3 -0.68 -5.88 1.20
C LEU A 3 -1.07 -4.85 2.26
N ASN A 4 -0.08 -4.32 2.99
CA ASN A 4 -0.30 -3.38 4.10
C ASN A 4 -1.22 -2.19 3.75
N GLY A 5 -1.07 -1.61 2.54
CA GLY A 5 -1.88 -0.47 2.10
C GLY A 5 -3.37 -0.77 2.07
N PHE A 6 -3.77 -1.96 1.62
CA PHE A 6 -5.17 -2.37 1.58
C PHE A 6 -5.79 -2.48 2.98
N VAL A 7 -5.03 -3.01 3.95
CA VAL A 7 -5.51 -3.13 5.34
C VAL A 7 -5.83 -1.75 5.91
N GLY A 8 -4.94 -0.78 5.72
CA GLY A 8 -5.14 0.60 6.16
C GLY A 8 -6.31 1.29 5.46
N GLU A 9 -6.38 1.20 4.12
CA GLU A 9 -7.47 1.76 3.33
C GLU A 9 -8.83 1.20 3.76
N PHE A 10 -8.93 -0.12 3.95
CA PHE A 10 -10.16 -0.76 4.40
C PHE A 10 -10.61 -0.26 5.78
N MET A 11 -9.68 -0.14 6.74
CA MET A 11 -10.00 0.37 8.08
C MET A 11 -10.49 1.82 8.05
N ILE A 12 -9.82 2.69 7.28
CA ILE A 12 -10.21 4.10 7.12
C ILE A 12 -11.62 4.20 6.54
N VAL A 13 -11.91 3.45 5.48
CA VAL A 13 -13.24 3.44 4.84
C VAL A 13 -14.29 2.92 5.81
N ARG A 14 -14.03 1.78 6.47
CA ARG A 14 -15.00 1.16 7.37
C ARG A 14 -15.28 2.02 8.60
N GLY A 15 -14.24 2.62 9.18
CA GLY A 15 -14.36 3.48 10.37
C GLY A 15 -15.03 4.82 10.06
N SER A 16 -14.81 5.37 8.87
CA SER A 16 -15.37 6.68 8.49
C SER A 16 -16.79 6.60 7.90
N TRP A 17 -17.26 5.40 7.54
CA TRP A 17 -18.53 5.23 6.81
C TRP A 17 -19.74 5.81 7.53
N GLY A 18 -19.83 5.67 8.86
CA GLY A 18 -20.98 6.18 9.64
C GLY A 18 -21.11 7.70 9.58
N PRO A 19 -20.15 8.46 10.13
CA PRO A 19 -20.25 9.92 10.21
C PRO A 19 -20.00 10.65 8.87
N PHE A 20 -19.29 10.05 7.92
CA PHE A 20 -18.77 10.77 6.73
C PHE A 20 -19.07 10.08 5.40
N SER A 21 -20.18 9.33 5.27
CA SER A 21 -20.45 8.46 4.10
C SER A 21 -20.29 9.15 2.74
N PHE A 22 -20.78 10.39 2.60
CA PHE A 22 -20.66 11.15 1.35
C PHE A 22 -19.19 11.44 0.97
N TYR A 23 -18.38 11.86 1.93
CA TYR A 23 -16.95 12.11 1.72
C TYR A 23 -16.19 10.81 1.45
N VAL A 24 -16.58 9.71 2.10
CA VAL A 24 -16.00 8.39 1.83
C VAL A 24 -16.25 7.98 0.38
N ILE A 25 -17.48 8.13 -0.14
CA ILE A 25 -17.80 7.84 -1.55
C ILE A 25 -16.92 8.67 -2.49
N LEU A 26 -16.79 9.98 -2.22
CA LEU A 26 -15.95 10.86 -3.03
C LEU A 26 -14.48 10.43 -3.01
N SER A 27 -13.97 10.02 -1.84
CA SER A 27 -12.58 9.55 -1.69
C SER A 27 -12.27 8.27 -2.49
N MET A 28 -13.27 7.43 -2.76
CA MET A 28 -13.09 6.20 -3.56
C MET A 28 -12.69 6.50 -5.01
N LEU A 29 -13.04 7.66 -5.55
CA LEU A 29 -12.55 8.09 -6.85
C LEU A 29 -11.04 8.27 -6.85
N GLY A 30 -10.49 8.85 -5.76
CA GLY A 30 -9.05 8.98 -5.59
C GLY A 30 -8.36 7.62 -5.51
N LEU A 31 -8.93 6.69 -4.74
CA LEU A 31 -8.41 5.33 -4.61
C LEU A 31 -8.42 4.58 -5.95
N LEU A 32 -9.49 4.73 -6.75
CA LEU A 32 -9.57 4.19 -8.10
C LEU A 32 -8.48 4.77 -9.01
N MET A 33 -8.29 6.09 -8.99
CA MET A 33 -7.28 6.77 -9.81
C MET A 33 -5.85 6.34 -9.45
N THR A 34 -5.55 6.18 -8.15
CA THR A 34 -4.26 5.66 -7.68
C THR A 34 -3.97 4.28 -8.27
N GLY A 35 -4.95 3.36 -8.19
CA GLY A 35 -4.82 2.02 -8.77
C GLY A 35 -4.60 2.05 -10.28
N ALA A 36 -5.39 2.84 -11.01
CA ALA A 36 -5.26 2.99 -12.45
C ALA A 36 -3.88 3.55 -12.86
N TYR A 37 -3.36 4.52 -12.12
CA TYR A 37 -2.05 5.12 -12.40
C TYR A 37 -0.89 4.14 -12.14
N ILE A 38 -0.94 3.39 -11.04
CA ILE A 38 0.06 2.35 -10.74
C ILE A 38 0.04 1.26 -11.81
N LEU A 39 -1.15 0.79 -12.22
CA LEU A 39 -1.29 -0.22 -13.27
C LEU A 39 -0.76 0.28 -14.62
N LYS A 40 -1.01 1.56 -14.96
CA LYS A 40 -0.40 2.18 -16.14
C LYS A 40 1.12 2.18 -16.06
N GLY A 41 1.69 2.53 -14.90
CA GLY A 41 3.14 2.49 -14.67
C GLY A 41 3.73 1.09 -14.86
N ILE A 42 3.09 0.06 -14.28
CA ILE A 42 3.47 -1.35 -14.45
C ILE A 42 3.40 -1.76 -15.93
N GLY A 43 2.35 -1.38 -16.64
CA GLY A 43 2.20 -1.66 -18.07
C GLY A 43 3.26 -0.97 -18.93
N GLN A 44 3.74 0.22 -18.53
CA GLN A 44 4.76 0.96 -19.27
C GLN A 44 6.19 0.53 -18.95
N THR A 45 6.42 -0.14 -17.82
CA THR A 45 7.76 -0.48 -17.31
C THR A 45 8.07 -1.96 -17.39
N LEU A 46 7.10 -2.83 -17.06
CA LEU A 46 7.29 -4.29 -17.01
C LEU A 46 6.73 -5.03 -18.22
N HIS A 47 5.93 -4.38 -19.06
CA HIS A 47 5.31 -5.00 -20.23
C HIS A 47 5.77 -4.33 -21.53
N GLY A 48 5.95 -5.12 -22.58
CA GLY A 48 6.39 -4.65 -23.90
C GLY A 48 7.90 -4.80 -24.14
N PRO A 49 8.39 -4.39 -25.32
CA PRO A 49 9.81 -4.50 -25.67
C PRO A 49 10.65 -3.47 -24.91
N VAL A 50 11.86 -3.86 -24.52
CA VAL A 50 12.83 -2.97 -23.88
C VAL A 50 13.19 -1.83 -24.84
N LYS A 51 13.10 -0.58 -24.37
CA LYS A 51 13.46 0.58 -25.19
C LYS A 51 14.98 0.65 -25.35
N ALA A 52 15.46 1.10 -26.52
CA ALA A 52 16.89 1.18 -26.83
C ALA A 52 17.68 2.03 -25.83
N GLU A 53 17.07 3.09 -25.29
CA GLU A 53 17.63 3.97 -24.25
C GLU A 53 17.94 3.23 -22.93
N TRP A 54 17.28 2.10 -22.66
CA TRP A 54 17.40 1.32 -21.42
C TRP A 54 18.14 -0.01 -21.62
N ALA A 55 18.58 -0.33 -22.83
CA ALA A 55 19.15 -1.64 -23.17
C ALA A 55 20.48 -1.96 -22.46
N GLY A 56 21.19 -0.94 -21.98
CA GLY A 56 22.46 -1.09 -21.23
C GLY A 56 22.31 -1.12 -19.71
N LEU A 57 21.09 -1.02 -19.17
CA LEU A 57 20.87 -1.11 -17.73
C LEU A 57 21.17 -2.52 -17.24
N THR A 58 21.91 -2.61 -16.14
CA THR A 58 22.23 -3.88 -15.48
C THR A 58 21.15 -4.25 -14.49
N ASP A 59 21.00 -5.55 -14.25
CA ASP A 59 20.07 -6.06 -13.24
C ASP A 59 20.47 -5.62 -11.83
N MET A 60 19.47 -5.67 -10.96
CA MET A 60 19.59 -5.21 -9.59
C MET A 60 20.66 -6.01 -8.82
N THR A 61 21.59 -5.28 -8.22
CA THR A 61 22.70 -5.83 -7.44
C THR A 61 22.20 -6.45 -6.12
N PHE A 62 23.03 -7.28 -5.50
CA PHE A 62 22.69 -7.90 -4.21
C PHE A 62 22.43 -6.86 -3.09
N ARG A 63 23.13 -5.73 -3.12
CA ARG A 63 22.94 -4.65 -2.14
C ARG A 63 21.57 -3.99 -2.27
N GLU A 64 21.13 -3.77 -3.50
CA GLU A 64 19.80 -3.18 -3.78
C GLU A 64 18.68 -4.15 -3.36
N HIS A 65 18.85 -5.44 -3.64
CA HIS A 65 17.97 -6.47 -3.11
C HIS A 65 17.89 -6.41 -1.58
N ALA A 66 19.03 -6.38 -0.88
CA ALA A 66 19.06 -6.36 0.59
C ALA A 66 18.30 -5.18 1.22
N VAL A 67 18.12 -4.08 0.49
CA VAL A 67 17.29 -2.94 0.93
C VAL A 67 15.80 -3.17 0.70
N ILE A 68 15.44 -3.79 -0.43
CA ILE A 68 14.03 -3.98 -0.83
C ILE A 68 13.39 -5.15 -0.08
N TRP A 69 14.10 -6.26 0.11
CA TRP A 69 13.56 -7.47 0.73
C TRP A 69 12.96 -7.25 2.13
N PRO A 70 13.61 -6.53 3.07
CA PRO A 70 13.02 -6.25 4.37
C PRO A 70 11.73 -5.42 4.28
N LEU A 71 11.68 -4.46 3.35
CA LEU A 71 10.49 -3.64 3.12
C LEU A 71 9.33 -4.46 2.57
N MET A 72 9.60 -5.35 1.61
CA MET A 72 8.61 -6.29 1.09
C MET A 72 8.11 -7.26 2.17
N ALA A 73 9.02 -7.76 3.01
CA ALA A 73 8.67 -8.64 4.12
C ALA A 73 7.75 -7.93 5.12
N LEU A 74 8.06 -6.67 5.48
CA LEU A 74 7.20 -5.85 6.34
C LEU A 74 5.84 -5.54 5.69
N MET A 75 5.85 -5.22 4.40
CA MET A 75 4.64 -4.94 3.62
C MET A 75 3.69 -6.15 3.59
N LEU A 76 4.24 -7.34 3.40
CA LEU A 76 3.49 -8.60 3.41
C LEU A 76 3.07 -9.00 4.82
N SER A 77 3.93 -8.85 5.83
CA SER A 77 3.60 -9.23 7.20
C SER A 77 2.43 -8.43 7.74
N VAL A 78 2.42 -7.10 7.53
CA VAL A 78 1.29 -6.24 7.89
C VAL A 78 0.07 -6.53 7.00
N GLY A 79 0.27 -6.82 5.71
CA GLY A 79 -0.82 -7.13 4.79
C GLY A 79 -1.58 -8.41 5.11
N LEU A 80 -0.88 -9.46 5.56
CA LEU A 80 -1.44 -10.78 5.86
C LEU A 80 -1.84 -10.94 7.33
N TRP A 81 -1.03 -10.42 8.25
CA TRP A 81 -1.29 -10.49 9.68
C TRP A 81 -1.08 -9.11 10.33
N PRO A 82 -2.04 -8.18 10.21
CA PRO A 82 -1.86 -6.82 10.71
C PRO A 82 -1.88 -6.71 12.23
N GLN A 83 -2.38 -7.72 12.94
CA GLN A 83 -2.67 -7.67 14.38
C GLN A 83 -1.47 -7.23 15.23
N TRP A 84 -0.25 -7.65 14.87
CA TRP A 84 0.94 -7.30 15.65
C TRP A 84 1.23 -5.80 15.65
N VAL A 85 0.84 -5.04 14.62
CA VAL A 85 0.92 -3.57 14.61
C VAL A 85 -0.32 -2.96 15.26
N LEU A 86 -1.49 -3.52 14.94
CA LEU A 86 -2.77 -2.94 15.36
C LEU A 86 -2.94 -2.89 16.88
N VAL A 87 -2.41 -3.85 17.63
CA VAL A 87 -2.48 -3.83 19.10
C VAL A 87 -1.89 -2.53 19.64
N PHE A 88 -0.68 -2.14 19.21
CA PHE A 88 -0.03 -0.91 19.67
C PHE A 88 -0.80 0.35 19.25
N ILE A 89 -1.35 0.37 18.02
CA ILE A 89 -2.15 1.49 17.54
C ILE A 89 -3.43 1.62 18.36
N ASN A 90 -4.16 0.52 18.56
CA ASN A 90 -5.42 0.49 19.30
C ASN A 90 -5.22 0.92 20.75
N ASP A 91 -4.19 0.38 21.43
CA ASP A 91 -3.86 0.75 22.81
C ASP A 91 -3.60 2.27 22.92
N THR A 92 -2.86 2.84 21.96
CA THR A 92 -2.56 4.28 21.92
C THR A 92 -3.82 5.12 21.68
N VAL A 93 -4.67 4.69 20.75
CA VAL A 93 -5.92 5.40 20.39
C VAL A 93 -6.91 5.36 21.56
N SER A 94 -7.06 4.22 22.24
CA SER A 94 -7.90 4.08 23.43
C SER A 94 -7.50 5.05 24.53
N VAL A 95 -6.20 5.13 24.84
CA VAL A 95 -5.67 6.10 25.81
C VAL A 95 -5.96 7.54 25.38
N LEU A 96 -5.80 7.86 24.10
CA LEU A 96 -5.99 9.21 23.57
C LEU A 96 -7.45 9.69 23.63
N PHE A 97 -8.41 8.82 23.34
CA PHE A 97 -9.83 9.14 23.32
C PHE A 97 -10.58 8.76 24.61
N GLY A 98 -9.87 8.24 25.61
CA GLY A 98 -10.45 7.86 26.90
C GLY A 98 -11.45 6.71 26.81
N GLN A 99 -11.26 5.80 25.85
CA GLN A 99 -12.08 4.59 25.65
C GLN A 99 -11.34 3.33 26.11
#